data_AF-A0A3D5I073-F1
#
_entry.id   AF-A0A3D5I073-F1
#
_cell.length_a   1.000
_cell.length_b   1.000
_cell.length_c   1.000
_cell.angle_alpha   90.00
_cell.angle_beta   90.00
_cell.angle_gamma   90.00
#
_symmetry.space_group_name_H-M   'P 1'
#
loop_
_entity.id
_entity.type
_entity.pdbx_description
1 polymer ?
#
loop_
_entity_poly.entity_id
_entity_poly.type
_entity_poly.pdbx_seq_one_letter_code
_entity_poly.pdbx_strand_id
1 'polypeptide(L)' 'GGTAKDGVIELQGDQVELALDLLTKEGYRPKRAGG' A
#
# COMPACT_ATOMS: atom_id res chain seq x y z
N GLY A 1 4.02 -2.66 -11.19
CA GLY A 1 5.23 -3.37 -10.74
C GLY A 1 5.71 -2.75 -9.45
N GLY A 2 6.29 -3.52 -8.54
CA GLY A 2 6.71 -3.02 -7.23
C GLY A 2 7.88 -3.83 -6.68
N THR A 3 8.56 -3.27 -5.70
CA THR A 3 9.72 -3.90 -5.04
C THR A 3 9.38 -4.11 -3.57
N ALA A 4 9.69 -5.29 -3.04
CA ALA A 4 9.69 -5.53 -1.60
C ALA A 4 11.15 -5.62 -1.16
N LYS A 5 11.59 -4.69 -0.31
CA LYS A 5 12.97 -4.64 0.19
C LYS A 5 12.98 -4.09 1.61
N ASP A 6 13.82 -4.68 2.47
CA ASP A 6 14.07 -4.20 3.84
C ASP A 6 12.77 -4.03 4.67
N GLY A 7 11.78 -4.90 4.47
CA GLY A 7 10.49 -4.83 5.16
C GLY A 7 9.54 -3.75 4.63
N VAL A 8 9.90 -3.06 3.55
CA VAL A 8 9.08 -2.04 2.88
C VAL A 8 8.64 -2.56 1.51
N ILE A 9 7.36 -2.35 1.18
CA ILE A 9 6.81 -2.63 -0.14
C ILE A 9 6.60 -1.29 -0.85
N GLU A 10 7.29 -1.10 -1.96
CA GLU A 10 7.18 0.06 -2.84
C GLU A 10 6.32 -0.30 -4.05
N LEU A 11 5.21 0.42 -4.20
CA LEU A 11 4.29 0.28 -5.32
C LEU A 11 4.48 1.45 -6.27
N GLN A 12 4.65 1.17 -7.56
CA GLN A 12 4.78 2.21 -8.59
C GLN A 12 3.41 2.70 -9.04
N GLY A 13 3.26 4.02 -9.21
CA GLY A 13 2.05 4.68 -9.72
C GLY A 13 1.01 5.01 -8.66
N ASP A 14 -0.20 5.34 -9.10
CA ASP A 14 -1.31 5.80 -8.24
C ASP A 14 -2.16 4.64 -7.71
N GLN A 15 -1.52 3.54 -7.27
CA GLN A 15 -2.21 2.36 -6.73
C GLN A 15 -2.46 2.46 -5.21
N VAL A 16 -2.40 3.68 -4.67
CA VAL A 16 -2.60 3.94 -3.25
C VAL A 16 -3.98 3.46 -2.81
N GLU A 17 -5.05 3.81 -3.52
CA GLU A 17 -6.41 3.36 -3.18
C GLU A 17 -6.56 1.84 -3.23
N LEU A 18 -6.03 1.18 -4.27
CA LEU A 18 -6.08 -0.27 -4.40
C LEU A 18 -5.39 -0.97 -3.21
N ALA A 19 -4.23 -0.46 -2.79
CA ALA A 19 -3.49 -1.00 -1.66
C ALA A 19 -4.21 -0.78 -0.33
N LEU A 20 -4.80 0.41 -0.13
CA LEU A 20 -5.60 0.73 1.06
C LEU A 20 -6.82 -0.20 1.16
N ASP A 21 -7.53 -0.42 0.05
CA ASP A 21 -8.69 -1.30 0.00
C ASP A 21 -8.33 -2.76 0.28
N LEU A 22 -7.25 -3.25 -0.34
CA LEU A 22 -6.76 -4.60 -0.10
C LEU A 22 -6.38 -4.81 1.36
N LEU A 23 -5.58 -3.90 1.92
CA LEU A 23 -5.14 -3.98 3.31
C LEU A 23 -6.33 -3.89 4.28
N THR A 24 -7.34 -3.06 3.97
CA THR A 24 -8.57 -2.98 4.76
C THR A 24 -9.37 -4.28 4.72
N LYS A 25 -9.50 -4.91 3.54
CA LYS A 25 -10.18 -6.21 3.38
C LYS A 25 -9.49 -7.34 4.14
N GLU A 26 -8.16 -7.32 4.18
CA GLU A 26 -7.35 -8.25 4.95
C GLU A 26 -7.38 -7.96 6.47
N GLY A 27 -8.09 -6.92 6.90
CA GLY A 27 -8.29 -6.58 8.31
C GLY A 27 -7.23 -5.65 8.91
N TYR A 28 -6.29 -5.15 8.09
CA TYR A 28 -5.33 -4.14 8.50
C TYR A 28 -5.98 -2.74 8.52
N ARG A 29 -5.36 -1.80 9.25
CA ARG A 29 -5.78 -0.39 9.30
C ARG A 29 -4.72 0.48 8.63
N PRO A 30 -4.63 0.46 7.28
CA PRO A 30 -3.62 1.24 6.59
C PRO A 30 -3.91 2.75 6.72
N LYS A 31 -2.85 3.56 6.73
CA LYS A 31 -2.96 5.03 6.72
C LYS A 31 -2.32 5.57 5.45
N ARG A 32 -3.02 6.48 4.77
CA ARG A 32 -2.45 7.27 3.68
C ARG A 32 -1.57 8.38 4.28
N ALA A 33 -0.32 8.45 3.87
CA ALA A 33 0.60 9.55 4.19
C ALA A 33 0.87 10.36 2.93
N GLY A 34 0.75 11.69 3.01
CA GLY A 34 0.90 12.60 1.86
C GLY A 34 -0.43 12.92 1.16
N GLY A 35 -0.63 14.21 0.86
CA GLY A 35 -1.75 14.77 0.10
C GLY A 35 -1.26 15.44 -1.17
#